data_AF-A0A931XLV6-F1
#
_entry.id   AF-A0A931XLV6-F1
#
_cell.length_a   1.000
_cell.length_b   1.000
_cell.length_c   1.000
_cell.angle_alpha   90.00
_cell.angle_beta   90.00
_cell.angle_gamma   90.00
#
_symmetry.space_group_name_H-M   'P 1'
#
loop_
_entity.id
_entity.type
_entity.pdbx_description
1 polymer ?
#
loop_
_entity_poly.entity_id
_entity_poly.type
_entity_poly.pdbx_seq_one_letter_code
_entity_poly.pdbx_strand_id
1 'polypeptide(L)'
;MGRSPIDVLLDQCVADVKAGRRTAAQCLADHADARAELGPLLRIALAVVPPAVAPDPTRKARARYAFVAALHGEKWGETRGKKRRPWWAQGLFGALPRLSVPALSALAIAALVLTTGGAAFAAQEAQPGEVLYGVKLAIEQVQVATATSDEARAQVYLDLAARRLTEVERAFDSNNPAAAGMAAEAHARALADAEAHLERAEGQGQPVDAVLARFEASIQRQQAALQKAGARADEAAQAPIERARERAQRGLERAKERASERGKGAGAAAATPAGGERAAGVGRAGTTA
;
A
#
# COMPACT_ATOMS: atom_id res chain seq x y z
N MET A 1 7.06 12.27 19.85
CA MET A 1 6.76 13.66 20.24
C MET A 1 5.38 13.99 19.72
N GLY A 2 4.41 14.26 20.60
CA GLY A 2 3.05 14.67 20.20
C GLY A 2 3.06 16.10 19.70
N ARG A 3 2.18 16.44 18.74
CA ARG A 3 1.97 17.84 18.34
C ARG A 3 1.36 18.61 19.51
N SER A 4 1.77 19.87 19.65
CA SER A 4 1.16 20.77 20.62
C SER A 4 -0.29 21.05 20.19
N PRO A 5 -1.24 21.21 21.12
CA PRO A 5 -2.61 21.60 20.80
C PRO A 5 -2.70 22.86 19.91
N ILE A 6 -1.75 23.79 20.06
CA ILE A 6 -1.68 25.02 19.26
C ILE A 6 -1.35 24.76 17.77
N ASP A 7 -0.54 23.73 17.48
CA ASP A 7 -0.12 23.40 16.11
C ASP A 7 -1.30 22.86 15.30
N VAL A 8 -2.14 22.03 15.95
CA VAL A 8 -3.35 21.47 15.34
C VAL A 8 -4.36 22.58 15.02
N LEU A 9 -4.54 23.53 15.94
CA LEU A 9 -5.41 24.68 15.75
C LEU A 9 -4.90 25.60 14.62
N LEU A 10 -3.59 25.84 14.56
CA LEU A 10 -2.96 26.64 13.51
C LEU A 10 -3.17 26.02 12.13
N ASP A 11 -2.92 24.71 11.98
CA ASP A 11 -3.10 23.98 10.72
C ASP A 11 -4.55 24.10 10.22
N GLN A 12 -5.52 23.92 11.12
CA GLN A 12 -6.94 24.01 10.81
C GLN A 12 -7.35 25.43 10.41
N CYS A 13 -6.91 26.45 11.16
CA CYS A 13 -7.15 27.86 10.83
C CYS A 13 -6.60 28.24 9.46
N VAL A 14 -5.37 27.84 9.14
CA VAL A 14 -4.72 28.14 7.85
C VAL A 14 -5.48 27.47 6.70
N ALA A 15 -5.87 26.20 6.86
CA ALA A 15 -6.61 25.47 5.84
C ALA A 15 -7.98 26.09 5.55
N ASP A 16 -8.73 26.48 6.57
CA ASP A 16 -10.05 27.09 6.42
C ASP A 16 -9.99 28.48 5.81
N VAL A 17 -8.99 29.30 6.19
CA VAL A 17 -8.79 30.64 5.61
C VAL A 17 -8.38 30.55 4.14
N LYS A 18 -7.45 29.65 3.79
CA LYS A 18 -7.05 29.44 2.39
C LYS A 18 -8.18 28.88 1.52
N ALA A 19 -9.08 28.10 2.10
CA ALA A 19 -10.25 27.55 1.43
C ALA A 19 -11.46 28.51 1.39
N GLY A 20 -11.35 29.72 1.98
CA GLY A 20 -12.45 30.69 2.04
C GLY A 20 -13.61 30.29 2.96
N ARG A 21 -13.46 29.25 3.80
CA ARG A 21 -14.50 28.80 4.73
C ARG A 21 -14.64 29.69 5.95
N ARG A 22 -13.57 30.41 6.32
CA ARG A 22 -13.56 31.38 7.43
C ARG A 22 -12.52 32.47 7.19
N THR A 23 -12.65 33.57 7.91
CA THR A 23 -11.63 34.62 7.95
C THR A 23 -10.65 34.41 9.11
N ALA A 24 -9.44 34.96 9.01
CA ALA A 24 -8.46 34.90 10.10
C ALA A 24 -9.01 35.54 11.40
N ALA A 25 -9.83 36.59 11.28
CA ALA A 25 -10.48 37.24 12.42
C ALA A 25 -11.50 36.32 13.11
N GLN A 26 -12.28 35.55 12.33
CA GLN A 26 -13.19 34.54 12.87
C GLN A 26 -12.41 33.43 13.58
N CYS A 27 -11.28 32.96 13.02
CA CYS A 27 -10.44 31.97 13.70
C CYS A 27 -9.94 32.42 15.07
N LEU A 28 -9.53 33.68 15.18
CA LEU A 28 -9.05 34.26 16.43
C LEU A 28 -10.17 34.64 17.41
N ALA A 29 -11.41 34.72 16.94
CA ALA A 29 -12.58 34.95 17.80
C ALA A 29 -13.06 33.65 18.45
N ASP A 30 -13.06 32.55 17.68
CA ASP A 30 -13.50 31.22 18.15
C ASP A 30 -12.51 30.58 19.14
N HIS A 31 -11.25 31.03 19.13
CA HIS A 31 -10.18 30.55 20.00
C HIS A 31 -9.58 31.70 20.83
N ALA A 32 -10.43 32.32 21.66
CA ALA A 32 -10.05 33.49 22.47
C ALA A 32 -8.94 33.19 23.49
N ASP A 33 -8.92 31.97 24.02
CA ASP A 33 -7.93 31.43 24.95
C ASP A 33 -6.54 31.26 24.30
N ALA A 34 -6.50 30.83 23.05
CA ALA A 34 -5.26 30.65 22.28
C ALA A 34 -4.84 31.88 21.47
N ARG A 35 -5.63 32.96 21.47
CA ARG A 35 -5.49 34.11 20.55
C ARG A 35 -4.11 34.77 20.59
N ALA A 36 -3.52 34.91 21.77
CA ALA A 36 -2.23 35.59 21.94
C ALA A 36 -1.07 34.82 21.29
N GLU A 37 -1.15 33.49 21.29
CA GLU A 37 -0.14 32.60 20.71
C GLU A 37 -0.45 32.27 19.24
N LEU A 38 -1.73 32.04 18.91
CA LEU A 38 -2.20 31.70 17.58
C LEU A 38 -2.10 32.87 16.59
N GLY A 39 -2.32 34.10 17.06
CA GLY A 39 -2.35 35.30 16.22
C GLY A 39 -1.08 35.54 15.41
N PRO A 40 0.11 35.61 16.05
CA PRO A 40 1.38 35.77 15.35
C PRO A 40 1.66 34.63 14.36
N LEU A 41 1.41 33.38 14.77
CA LEU A 41 1.66 32.20 13.94
C LEU A 41 0.77 32.16 12.70
N LEU A 42 -0.53 32.45 12.86
CA LEU A 42 -1.49 32.50 11.76
C LEU A 42 -1.13 33.58 10.74
N ARG A 43 -0.66 34.74 11.20
CA ARG A 43 -0.23 35.83 10.32
C ARG A 43 0.98 35.45 9.48
N ILE A 44 1.98 34.78 10.07
CA ILE A 44 3.16 34.30 9.36
C ILE A 44 2.76 33.22 8.35
N ALA A 45 1.97 32.23 8.77
CA ALA A 45 1.58 31.11 7.92
C ALA A 45 0.74 31.54 6.70
N LEU A 46 -0.09 32.58 6.83
CA LEU A 46 -0.85 33.16 5.73
C LEU A 46 -0.01 34.07 4.81
N ALA A 47 1.06 34.67 5.33
CA ALA A 47 1.98 35.50 4.55
C ALA A 47 2.95 34.67 3.68
N VAL A 48 3.19 33.40 4.03
CA VAL A 48 4.01 32.50 3.23
C VAL A 48 3.23 32.02 2.00
N VAL A 49 3.49 32.67 0.86
CA VAL A 49 3.06 32.19 -0.45
C VAL A 49 4.12 31.22 -0.96
N PRO A 50 3.81 29.92 -1.16
CA PRO A 50 4.77 29.01 -1.77
C PRO A 50 5.04 29.51 -3.19
N PRO A 51 6.32 29.56 -3.62
CA PRO A 51 6.65 30.03 -4.95
C PRO A 51 5.99 29.08 -5.96
N ALA A 52 5.32 29.64 -6.97
CA ALA A 52 4.67 28.90 -8.04
C ALA A 52 5.73 28.34 -9.02
N VAL A 53 6.59 27.46 -8.52
CA VAL A 53 7.59 26.77 -9.34
C VAL A 53 6.95 25.53 -9.92
N ALA A 54 6.29 25.70 -11.06
CA ALA A 54 5.86 24.56 -11.87
C ALA A 54 7.06 24.07 -12.70
N PRO A 55 7.39 22.76 -12.67
CA PRO A 55 8.45 22.22 -13.53
C PRO A 55 8.05 22.33 -15.00
N ASP A 56 9.02 22.68 -15.84
CA ASP A 56 8.88 22.71 -17.30
C ASP A 56 8.18 21.43 -17.82
N PRO A 57 7.11 21.54 -18.61
CA PRO A 57 6.28 20.40 -19.00
C PRO A 57 7.08 19.33 -19.78
N THR A 58 8.02 19.76 -20.61
CA THR A 58 8.94 18.89 -21.36
C THR A 58 9.89 18.13 -20.44
N ARG A 59 10.44 18.78 -19.41
CA ARG A 59 11.27 18.11 -18.39
C ARG A 59 10.46 17.12 -17.56
N LYS A 60 9.22 17.48 -17.18
CA LYS A 60 8.31 16.58 -16.46
C LYS A 60 7.98 15.33 -17.28
N ALA A 61 7.71 15.48 -18.57
CA ALA A 61 7.47 14.36 -19.48
C ALA A 61 8.71 13.46 -19.62
N ARG A 62 9.90 14.06 -19.80
CA ARG A 62 11.16 13.31 -19.91
C ARG A 62 11.49 12.55 -18.61
N ALA A 63 11.26 13.16 -17.45
CA ALA A 63 11.47 12.52 -16.16
C ALA A 63 10.49 11.35 -15.93
N ARG A 64 9.22 11.51 -16.31
CA ARG A 64 8.23 10.43 -16.28
C ARG A 64 8.64 9.25 -17.16
N TYR A 65 9.08 9.52 -18.38
CA TYR A 65 9.55 8.48 -19.30
C TYR A 65 10.78 7.74 -18.74
N ALA A 66 11.77 8.49 -18.25
CA ALA A 66 12.98 7.90 -17.65
C ALA A 66 12.67 7.04 -16.42
N PHE A 67 11.71 7.45 -15.59
CA PHE A 67 11.27 6.69 -14.43
C PHE A 67 10.57 5.39 -14.82
N VAL A 68 9.62 5.44 -15.77
CA VAL A 68 8.93 4.24 -16.25
C VAL A 68 9.89 3.26 -16.93
N ALA A 69 10.83 3.76 -17.74
CA ALA A 69 11.86 2.93 -18.36
C ALA A 69 12.74 2.21 -17.32
N ALA A 70 13.07 2.88 -16.21
CA ALA A 70 13.82 2.27 -15.12
C ALA A 70 13.02 1.19 -14.36
N LEU A 71 11.70 1.34 -14.26
CA LEU A 71 10.82 0.35 -13.61
C LEU A 71 10.67 -0.93 -14.43
N HIS A 72 10.64 -0.83 -15.77
CA HIS A 72 10.44 -1.99 -16.64
C HIS A 72 11.71 -2.84 -16.83
N GLY A 73 12.84 -2.46 -16.21
CA GLY A 73 14.08 -3.24 -16.29
C GLY A 73 14.61 -3.39 -17.71
N GLU A 74 14.10 -2.63 -18.68
CA GLU A 74 14.68 -2.55 -20.02
C GLU A 74 15.98 -1.79 -19.90
N LYS A 75 17.06 -2.56 -19.69
CA LYS A 75 18.43 -2.11 -19.87
C LYS A 75 18.57 -1.68 -21.32
N TRP A 76 18.28 -0.42 -21.58
CA TRP A 76 18.45 0.18 -22.88
C TRP A 76 19.90 -0.04 -23.30
N GLY A 77 20.06 -0.69 -24.46
CA GLY A 77 21.32 -1.18 -25.02
C GLY A 77 22.50 -0.26 -24.74
N GLU A 78 23.36 -0.74 -23.85
CA GLU A 78 24.65 -0.16 -23.56
C GLU A 78 25.63 -0.52 -24.68
N THR A 79 25.39 0.00 -25.88
CA THR A 79 26.39 0.07 -26.96
C THR A 79 27.02 1.46 -26.97
N ARG A 80 27.48 1.93 -25.81
CA ARG A 80 28.42 3.05 -25.74
C ARG A 80 29.80 2.47 -25.44
N GLY A 81 30.65 2.47 -26.47
CA GLY A 81 31.92 1.76 -26.53
C GLY A 81 32.71 1.74 -25.22
N LYS A 82 33.01 0.53 -24.74
CA LYS A 82 34.01 0.25 -23.71
C LYS A 82 35.37 0.76 -24.19
N LYS A 83 35.71 2.02 -23.91
CA LYS A 83 37.11 2.44 -23.85
C LYS A 83 37.72 1.75 -22.64
N ARG A 84 38.54 0.73 -22.90
CA ARG A 84 39.31 -0.01 -21.89
C ARG A 84 40.17 1.01 -21.14
N ARG A 85 39.84 1.29 -19.87
CA ARG A 85 40.71 2.10 -18.99
C ARG A 85 41.92 1.24 -18.62
N PRO A 86 43.13 1.82 -18.62
CA PRO A 86 44.33 1.06 -18.30
C PRO A 86 44.36 0.70 -16.81
N TRP A 87 44.95 -0.48 -16.53
CA TRP A 87 45.02 -1.16 -15.24
C TRP A 87 45.58 -0.33 -14.07
N TRP A 88 46.36 0.72 -14.34
CA TRP A 88 46.93 1.60 -13.32
C TRP A 88 45.92 2.58 -12.70
N ALA A 89 44.71 2.71 -13.26
CA ALA A 89 43.66 3.60 -12.75
C ALA A 89 42.70 2.94 -11.72
N GLN A 90 43.03 1.73 -11.25
CA GLN A 90 42.26 0.96 -10.24
C GLN A 90 42.75 1.16 -8.80
N GLY A 91 43.50 2.24 -8.51
CA GLY A 91 43.97 2.56 -7.15
C GLY A 91 42.95 3.37 -6.33
N LEU A 92 42.58 2.82 -5.17
CA LEU A 92 41.98 3.41 -3.95
C LEU A 92 40.72 4.31 -3.98
N PHE A 93 40.23 4.79 -5.12
CA PHE A 93 38.97 5.57 -5.20
C PHE A 93 37.88 4.90 -6.08
N GLY A 94 38.05 3.61 -6.40
CA GLY A 94 37.19 2.88 -7.35
C GLY A 94 35.89 2.29 -6.81
N ALA A 95 35.63 2.39 -5.50
CA ALA A 95 34.55 1.65 -4.83
C ALA A 95 33.36 2.50 -4.34
N LEU A 96 33.33 3.82 -4.61
CA LEU A 96 32.07 4.55 -4.48
C LEU A 96 31.36 4.58 -5.83
N PRO A 97 30.12 4.06 -5.94
CA PRO A 97 29.34 4.28 -7.15
C PRO A 97 29.19 5.79 -7.29
N ARG A 98 29.65 6.34 -8.43
CA ARG A 98 29.37 7.72 -8.79
C ARG A 98 27.86 7.80 -9.07
N LEU A 99 27.05 7.93 -8.02
CA LEU A 99 25.67 8.36 -8.18
C LEU A 99 25.75 9.69 -8.91
N SER A 100 25.12 9.75 -10.09
CA SER A 100 25.02 10.99 -10.84
C SER A 100 24.38 12.05 -9.93
N VAL A 101 24.84 13.31 -10.01
CA VAL A 101 24.29 14.46 -9.26
C VAL A 101 22.74 14.45 -9.17
N PRO A 102 21.96 14.11 -10.24
CA PRO A 102 20.50 13.98 -10.13
C PRO A 102 20.01 12.90 -9.15
N ALA A 103 20.70 11.76 -9.03
CA ALA A 103 20.33 10.69 -8.11
C ALA A 103 20.55 11.09 -6.64
N LEU A 104 21.61 11.85 -6.35
CA LEU A 104 21.86 12.42 -5.02
C LEU A 104 20.81 13.47 -4.64
N SER A 105 20.39 14.32 -5.58
CA SER A 105 19.31 15.29 -5.33
C SER A 105 17.94 14.64 -5.14
N ALA A 106 17.63 13.56 -5.88
CA ALA A 106 16.39 12.80 -5.66
C ALA A 106 16.38 12.12 -4.28
N LEU A 107 17.52 11.56 -3.85
CA LEU A 107 17.68 11.00 -2.51
C LEU A 107 17.62 12.07 -1.41
N ALA A 108 18.18 13.26 -1.65
CA ALA A 108 18.11 14.38 -0.71
C ALA A 108 16.70 14.95 -0.59
N ILE A 109 15.95 15.06 -1.69
CA ILE A 109 14.53 15.48 -1.67
C ILE A 109 13.68 14.40 -1.00
N ALA A 110 13.90 13.12 -1.31
CA ALA A 110 13.23 12.02 -0.61
C ALA A 110 13.54 12.04 0.89
N ALA A 111 14.80 12.24 1.27
CA ALA A 111 15.22 12.38 2.67
C ALA A 111 14.61 13.62 3.34
N LEU A 112 14.47 14.74 2.64
CA LEU A 112 13.85 15.97 3.15
C LEU A 112 12.33 15.81 3.35
N VAL A 113 11.67 15.11 2.43
CA VAL A 113 10.25 14.73 2.51
C VAL A 113 10.02 13.74 3.66
N LEU A 114 10.95 12.80 3.87
CA LEU A 114 10.87 11.80 4.95
C LEU A 114 11.19 12.39 6.33
N THR A 115 12.13 13.35 6.43
CA THR A 115 12.56 13.96 7.70
C THR A 115 11.56 14.97 8.27
N THR A 116 10.71 15.56 7.43
CA THR A 116 9.70 16.52 7.90
C THR A 116 8.47 15.86 8.53
N GLY A 117 8.24 14.55 8.36
CA GLY A 117 7.11 13.79 8.94
C GLY A 117 5.71 14.20 8.44
N GLY A 118 5.49 15.48 8.18
CA GLY A 118 4.25 16.05 7.67
C GLY A 118 3.94 15.63 6.24
N ALA A 119 4.94 15.41 5.39
CA ALA A 119 4.70 14.95 4.02
C ALA A 119 4.25 13.48 3.98
N ALA A 120 4.74 12.63 4.88
CA ALA A 120 4.24 11.25 5.02
C ALA A 120 2.79 11.23 5.54
N PHE A 121 2.47 12.09 6.50
CA PHE A 121 1.10 12.24 7.03
C PHE A 121 0.14 12.80 5.97
N ALA A 122 0.51 13.89 5.28
CA ALA A 122 -0.29 14.46 4.19
C ALA A 122 -0.43 13.49 3.00
N ALA A 123 0.60 12.67 2.74
CA ALA A 123 0.51 11.62 1.74
C ALA A 123 -0.51 10.54 2.11
N GLN A 124 -0.77 10.24 3.39
CA GLN A 124 -1.80 9.26 3.77
C GLN A 124 -3.21 9.69 3.35
N GLU A 125 -3.50 10.99 3.38
CA GLU A 125 -4.81 11.52 2.97
C GLU A 125 -4.93 11.69 1.45
N ALA A 126 -3.82 11.65 0.71
CA ALA A 126 -3.82 11.91 -0.72
C ALA A 126 -4.68 10.91 -1.51
N GLN A 127 -5.50 11.40 -2.43
CA GLN A 127 -6.32 10.58 -3.32
C GLN A 127 -5.58 10.23 -4.63
N PRO A 128 -5.99 9.15 -5.33
CA PRO A 128 -5.48 8.86 -6.66
C PRO A 128 -5.58 10.07 -7.59
N GLY A 129 -4.46 10.40 -8.26
CA GLY A 129 -4.33 11.58 -9.13
C GLY A 129 -3.72 12.81 -8.47
N GLU A 130 -3.63 12.85 -7.14
CA GLU A 130 -2.98 13.93 -6.41
C GLU A 130 -1.44 13.78 -6.37
N VAL A 131 -0.74 14.90 -6.19
CA VAL A 131 0.74 14.94 -6.23
C VAL A 131 1.37 14.03 -5.18
N LEU A 132 0.83 14.04 -3.95
CA LEU A 132 1.37 13.25 -2.84
C LEU A 132 0.99 11.76 -2.90
N TYR A 133 0.09 11.37 -3.81
CA TYR A 133 -0.29 9.96 -3.97
C TYR A 133 0.89 9.10 -4.42
N GLY A 134 1.80 9.64 -5.24
CA GLY A 134 3.03 8.94 -5.60
C GLY A 134 3.94 8.64 -4.40
N VAL A 135 3.96 9.55 -3.40
CA VAL A 135 4.69 9.34 -2.14
C VAL A 135 4.03 8.25 -1.31
N LYS A 136 2.68 8.24 -1.22
CA LYS A 136 1.93 7.15 -0.58
C LYS A 136 2.30 5.79 -1.18
N LEU A 137 2.23 5.67 -2.51
CA LEU A 137 2.57 4.43 -3.21
C LEU A 137 4.03 4.00 -2.94
N ALA A 138 4.98 4.93 -2.90
CA ALA A 138 6.36 4.60 -2.58
C ALA A 138 6.53 4.04 -1.16
N ILE A 139 5.83 4.62 -0.17
CA ILE A 139 5.82 4.13 1.22
C ILE A 139 5.20 2.72 1.29
N GLU A 140 4.11 2.47 0.55
CA GLU A 140 3.47 1.16 0.49
C GLU A 140 4.39 0.10 -0.13
N GLN A 141 5.15 0.46 -1.18
CA GLN A 141 6.12 -0.46 -1.77
C GLN A 141 7.26 -0.81 -0.81
N VAL A 142 7.66 0.10 0.07
CA VAL A 142 8.60 -0.23 1.16
C VAL A 142 7.98 -1.24 2.12
N GLN A 143 6.71 -1.07 2.50
CA GLN A 143 6.01 -2.04 3.37
C GLN A 143 5.98 -3.44 2.74
N VAL A 144 5.63 -3.54 1.46
CA VAL A 144 5.64 -4.80 0.71
C VAL A 144 7.06 -5.39 0.63
N ALA A 145 8.07 -4.57 0.37
CA ALA A 145 9.46 -5.02 0.29
C ALA A 145 10.00 -5.52 1.62
N THR A 146 9.56 -4.95 2.75
CA THR A 146 9.94 -5.39 4.10
C THR A 146 9.21 -6.65 4.56
N ALA A 147 8.10 -7.03 3.92
CA ALA A 147 7.45 -8.31 4.17
C ALA A 147 8.26 -9.44 3.51
N THR A 148 8.89 -10.27 4.34
CA THR A 148 9.86 -11.28 3.90
C THR A 148 9.26 -12.63 3.51
N SER A 149 8.05 -12.96 3.99
CA SER A 149 7.31 -14.18 3.62
C SER A 149 6.15 -13.85 2.66
N ASP A 150 5.71 -14.86 1.90
CA ASP A 150 4.50 -14.76 1.07
C ASP A 150 3.26 -14.55 1.96
N GLU A 151 3.21 -15.22 3.11
CA GLU A 151 2.21 -15.00 4.15
C GLU A 151 2.15 -13.52 4.61
N ALA A 152 3.29 -12.91 4.94
CA ALA A 152 3.34 -11.50 5.35
C ALA A 152 2.98 -10.55 4.20
N ARG A 153 3.40 -10.86 2.96
CA ARG A 153 3.01 -10.04 1.79
C ARG A 153 1.51 -10.12 1.55
N ALA A 154 0.89 -11.29 1.68
CA ALA A 154 -0.56 -11.42 1.59
C ALA A 154 -1.26 -10.54 2.63
N GLN A 155 -0.75 -10.49 3.86
CA GLN A 155 -1.29 -9.57 4.88
C GLN A 155 -1.15 -8.10 4.49
N VAL A 156 0.03 -7.67 4.02
CA VAL A 156 0.25 -6.28 3.60
C VAL A 156 -0.70 -5.91 2.47
N TYR A 157 -0.86 -6.76 1.45
CA TYR A 157 -1.77 -6.50 0.34
C TYR A 157 -3.24 -6.45 0.77
N LEU A 158 -3.66 -7.23 1.76
CA LEU A 158 -4.99 -7.11 2.35
C LEU A 158 -5.21 -5.75 3.03
N ASP A 159 -4.20 -5.24 3.71
CA ASP A 159 -4.24 -3.90 4.31
C ASP A 159 -4.30 -2.80 3.25
N LEU A 160 -3.53 -2.93 2.17
CA LEU A 160 -3.62 -2.02 1.04
C LEU A 160 -5.02 -2.07 0.40
N ALA A 161 -5.59 -3.26 0.20
CA ALA A 161 -6.94 -3.40 -0.33
C ALA A 161 -7.97 -2.67 0.57
N ALA A 162 -7.90 -2.83 1.89
CA ALA A 162 -8.77 -2.12 2.82
C ALA A 162 -8.62 -0.59 2.71
N ARG A 163 -7.37 -0.08 2.63
CA ARG A 163 -7.09 1.36 2.46
C ARG A 163 -7.68 1.89 1.16
N ARG A 164 -7.53 1.15 0.05
CA ARG A 164 -8.08 1.55 -1.26
C ARG A 164 -9.61 1.68 -1.21
N LEU A 165 -10.30 0.88 -0.40
CA LEU A 165 -11.75 1.03 -0.26
C LEU A 165 -12.14 2.31 0.50
N THR A 166 -11.39 2.68 1.54
CA THR A 166 -11.56 3.99 2.20
C THR A 166 -11.30 5.14 1.23
N GLU A 167 -10.36 4.98 0.30
CA GLU A 167 -10.13 5.98 -0.76
C GLU A 167 -11.30 6.07 -1.75
N VAL A 168 -11.96 4.96 -2.09
CA VAL A 168 -13.20 4.96 -2.88
C VAL A 168 -14.28 5.78 -2.16
N GLU A 169 -14.52 5.52 -0.89
CA GLU A 169 -15.53 6.22 -0.09
C GLU A 169 -15.24 7.73 -0.02
N ARG A 170 -14.00 8.09 0.30
CA ARG A 170 -13.57 9.49 0.39
C ARG A 170 -13.67 10.20 -0.96
N ALA A 171 -13.36 9.52 -2.05
CA ALA A 171 -13.48 10.05 -3.40
C ALA A 171 -14.95 10.36 -3.74
N PHE A 172 -15.90 9.51 -3.33
CA PHE A 172 -17.32 9.82 -3.46
C PHE A 172 -17.78 10.99 -2.60
N ASP A 173 -17.27 11.10 -1.37
CA ASP A 173 -17.62 12.21 -0.48
C ASP A 173 -17.02 13.54 -0.96
N SER A 174 -15.94 13.47 -1.74
CA SER A 174 -15.30 14.63 -2.40
C SER A 174 -15.81 14.87 -3.82
N ASN A 175 -16.84 14.15 -4.28
CA ASN A 175 -17.40 14.21 -5.63
C ASN A 175 -16.34 14.04 -6.75
N ASN A 176 -15.40 13.11 -6.56
CA ASN A 176 -14.33 12.78 -7.50
C ASN A 176 -14.46 11.34 -8.02
N PRO A 177 -15.37 11.08 -8.97
CA PRO A 177 -15.63 9.73 -9.47
C PRO A 177 -14.43 9.10 -10.18
N ALA A 178 -13.58 9.90 -10.83
CA ALA A 178 -12.35 9.40 -11.45
C ALA A 178 -11.38 8.81 -10.40
N ALA A 179 -11.21 9.49 -9.26
CA ALA A 179 -10.43 8.96 -8.14
C ALA A 179 -11.07 7.71 -7.53
N ALA A 180 -12.41 7.67 -7.44
CA ALA A 180 -13.13 6.50 -6.97
C ALA A 180 -12.88 5.27 -7.89
N GLY A 181 -12.95 5.46 -9.21
CA GLY A 181 -12.63 4.41 -10.17
C GLY A 181 -11.18 3.92 -10.06
N MET A 182 -10.21 4.83 -9.99
CA MET A 182 -8.79 4.46 -9.80
C MET A 182 -8.54 3.72 -8.48
N ALA A 183 -9.18 4.15 -7.38
CA ALA A 183 -9.09 3.49 -6.09
C ALA A 183 -9.71 2.09 -6.12
N ALA A 184 -10.86 1.92 -6.79
CA ALA A 184 -11.52 0.62 -6.96
C ALA A 184 -10.66 -0.36 -7.78
N GLU A 185 -10.00 0.11 -8.84
CA GLU A 185 -9.06 -0.72 -9.61
C GLU A 185 -7.82 -1.09 -8.81
N ALA A 186 -7.30 -0.17 -8.01
CA ALA A 186 -6.17 -0.44 -7.13
C ALA A 186 -6.56 -1.42 -6.02
N HIS A 187 -7.80 -1.36 -5.51
CA HIS A 187 -8.36 -2.35 -4.58
C HIS A 187 -8.41 -3.74 -5.22
N ALA A 188 -8.96 -3.85 -6.44
CA ALA A 188 -9.05 -5.13 -7.15
C ALA A 188 -7.66 -5.76 -7.40
N ARG A 189 -6.66 -4.93 -7.72
CA ARG A 189 -5.27 -5.37 -7.87
C ARG A 189 -4.66 -5.84 -6.55
N ALA A 190 -4.82 -5.08 -5.47
CA ALA A 190 -4.31 -5.47 -4.15
C ALA A 190 -4.91 -6.80 -3.66
N LEU A 191 -6.20 -7.05 -3.91
CA LEU A 191 -6.81 -8.36 -3.63
C LEU A 191 -6.22 -9.49 -4.47
N ALA A 192 -5.95 -9.24 -5.76
CA ALA A 192 -5.31 -10.21 -6.64
C ALA A 192 -3.90 -10.57 -6.17
N ASP A 193 -3.12 -9.56 -5.75
CA ASP A 193 -1.78 -9.76 -5.21
C ASP A 193 -1.82 -10.53 -3.89
N ALA A 194 -2.77 -10.19 -2.99
CA ALA A 194 -2.98 -10.92 -1.75
C ALA A 194 -3.28 -12.41 -1.99
N GLU A 195 -4.18 -12.72 -2.92
CA GLU A 195 -4.50 -14.11 -3.30
C GLU A 195 -3.27 -14.85 -3.84
N ALA A 196 -2.51 -14.24 -4.75
CA ALA A 196 -1.34 -14.87 -5.35
C ALA A 196 -0.24 -15.15 -4.33
N HIS A 197 -0.06 -14.26 -3.35
CA HIS A 197 0.86 -14.48 -2.24
C HIS A 197 0.33 -15.56 -1.27
N LEU A 198 -0.97 -15.60 -1.01
CA LEU A 198 -1.57 -16.64 -0.19
C LEU A 198 -1.40 -18.04 -0.79
N GLU A 199 -1.60 -18.19 -2.09
CA GLU A 199 -1.39 -19.46 -2.82
C GLU A 199 0.07 -19.91 -2.76
N ARG A 200 1.01 -18.98 -2.88
CA ARG A 200 2.44 -19.29 -2.72
C ARG A 200 2.81 -19.67 -1.29
N ALA A 201 2.23 -18.99 -0.30
CA ALA A 201 2.41 -19.32 1.11
C ALA A 201 1.92 -20.74 1.41
N GLU A 202 0.73 -21.11 0.91
CA GLU A 202 0.18 -22.47 1.00
C GLU A 202 1.11 -23.51 0.37
N GLY A 203 1.56 -23.27 -0.87
CA GLY A 203 2.47 -24.18 -1.57
C GLY A 203 3.84 -24.35 -0.89
N GLN A 204 4.25 -23.38 -0.06
CA GLN A 204 5.47 -23.42 0.74
C GLN A 204 5.24 -23.98 2.16
N GLY A 205 4.02 -24.38 2.52
CA GLY A 205 3.69 -24.87 3.85
C GLY A 205 3.73 -23.79 4.95
N GLN A 206 3.58 -22.51 4.59
CA GLN A 206 3.50 -21.41 5.55
C GLN A 206 2.13 -21.42 6.26
N PRO A 207 2.03 -20.91 7.50
CA PRO A 207 0.77 -20.87 8.24
C PRO A 207 -0.18 -19.81 7.66
N VAL A 208 -1.15 -20.24 6.86
CA VAL A 208 -2.07 -19.33 6.18
C VAL A 208 -3.44 -19.17 6.86
N ASP A 209 -3.72 -19.93 7.92
CA ASP A 209 -5.03 -19.95 8.59
C ASP A 209 -5.49 -18.56 9.05
N ALA A 210 -4.59 -17.82 9.71
CA ALA A 210 -4.88 -16.47 10.17
C ALA A 210 -5.12 -15.50 9.00
N VAL A 211 -4.38 -15.66 7.90
CA VAL A 211 -4.51 -14.82 6.71
C VAL A 211 -5.81 -15.12 5.98
N LEU A 212 -6.21 -16.39 5.85
CA LEU A 212 -7.48 -16.83 5.27
C LEU A 212 -8.68 -16.27 6.06
N ALA A 213 -8.66 -16.41 7.40
CA ALA A 213 -9.73 -15.86 8.26
C ALA A 213 -9.83 -14.33 8.13
N ARG A 214 -8.68 -13.63 8.08
CA ARG A 214 -8.64 -12.18 7.86
C ARG A 214 -9.13 -11.79 6.47
N PHE A 215 -8.77 -12.56 5.44
CA PHE A 215 -9.19 -12.35 4.06
C PHE A 215 -10.71 -12.43 3.96
N GLU A 216 -11.32 -13.49 4.49
CA GLU A 216 -12.77 -13.65 4.52
C GLU A 216 -13.46 -12.48 5.24
N ALA A 217 -13.02 -12.15 6.45
CA ALA A 217 -13.59 -11.04 7.20
C ALA A 217 -13.40 -9.68 6.51
N SER A 218 -12.28 -9.49 5.80
CA SER A 218 -12.02 -8.28 5.02
C SER A 218 -12.99 -8.18 3.85
N ILE A 219 -13.11 -9.22 3.03
CA ILE A 219 -13.98 -9.19 1.86
C ILE A 219 -15.44 -8.96 2.25
N GLN A 220 -15.93 -9.61 3.32
CA GLN A 220 -17.30 -9.42 3.81
C GLN A 220 -17.59 -7.95 4.17
N ARG A 221 -16.65 -7.29 4.88
CA ARG A 221 -16.78 -5.84 5.19
C ARG A 221 -16.73 -4.98 3.92
N GLN A 222 -15.94 -5.39 2.94
CA GLN A 222 -15.69 -4.61 1.73
C GLN A 222 -16.83 -4.66 0.71
N GLN A 223 -17.60 -5.76 0.67
CA GLN A 223 -18.73 -5.92 -0.25
C GLN A 223 -19.83 -4.86 -0.05
N ALA A 224 -20.20 -4.57 1.19
CA ALA A 224 -21.22 -3.57 1.50
C ALA A 224 -20.81 -2.16 1.04
N ALA A 225 -19.55 -1.80 1.28
CA ALA A 225 -19.00 -0.51 0.86
C ALA A 225 -18.90 -0.39 -0.67
N LEU A 226 -18.47 -1.44 -1.37
CA LEU A 226 -18.45 -1.45 -2.84
C LEU A 226 -19.86 -1.43 -3.46
N GLN A 227 -20.87 -2.04 -2.82
CA GLN A 227 -22.26 -1.95 -3.26
C GLN A 227 -22.79 -0.52 -3.13
N LYS A 228 -22.54 0.13 -1.98
CA LYS A 228 -22.90 1.54 -1.77
C LYS A 228 -22.17 2.47 -2.75
N ALA A 229 -20.91 2.19 -3.02
CA ALA A 229 -20.11 2.88 -4.03
C ALA A 229 -20.71 2.75 -5.43
N GLY A 230 -21.12 1.54 -5.84
CA GLY A 230 -21.75 1.29 -7.14
C GLY A 230 -23.05 2.09 -7.33
N ALA A 231 -23.85 2.24 -6.28
CA ALA A 231 -25.08 3.03 -6.33
C ALA A 231 -24.84 4.55 -6.51
N ARG A 232 -23.65 5.04 -6.16
CA ARG A 232 -23.23 6.46 -6.30
C ARG A 232 -22.35 6.70 -7.53
N ALA A 233 -21.96 5.63 -8.23
CA ALA A 233 -21.00 5.69 -9.32
C ALA A 233 -21.60 6.30 -10.59
N ASP A 234 -20.85 7.24 -11.18
CA ASP A 234 -21.11 7.70 -12.55
C ASP A 234 -20.59 6.70 -13.58
N GLU A 235 -20.80 6.99 -14.87
CA GLU A 235 -20.39 6.10 -15.97
C GLU A 235 -18.88 5.78 -15.94
N ALA A 236 -18.05 6.73 -15.52
CA ALA A 236 -16.60 6.55 -15.46
C ALA A 236 -16.18 5.61 -14.31
N ALA A 237 -16.87 5.64 -13.17
CA ALA A 237 -16.55 4.83 -11.99
C ALA A 237 -17.26 3.47 -11.97
N GLN A 238 -18.37 3.29 -12.71
CA GLN A 238 -19.19 2.08 -12.71
C GLN A 238 -18.42 0.81 -13.06
N ALA A 239 -17.75 0.77 -14.22
CA ALA A 239 -17.04 -0.43 -14.66
C ALA A 239 -15.86 -0.81 -13.74
N PRO A 240 -15.00 0.14 -13.29
CA PRO A 240 -14.02 -0.10 -12.24
C PRO A 240 -14.58 -0.72 -10.95
N ILE A 241 -15.69 -0.17 -10.44
CA ILE A 241 -16.31 -0.62 -9.19
C ILE A 241 -16.89 -2.03 -9.36
N GLU A 242 -17.53 -2.31 -10.49
CA GLU A 242 -18.09 -3.64 -10.73
C GLU A 242 -16.99 -4.71 -10.84
N ARG A 243 -15.89 -4.41 -11.54
CA ARG A 243 -14.71 -5.29 -11.55
C ARG A 243 -14.17 -5.56 -10.15
N ALA A 244 -14.11 -4.54 -9.30
CA ALA A 244 -13.69 -4.68 -7.91
C ALA A 244 -14.62 -5.59 -7.11
N ARG A 245 -15.95 -5.43 -7.28
CA ARG A 245 -16.97 -6.27 -6.65
C ARG A 245 -16.86 -7.72 -7.08
N GLU A 246 -16.78 -7.98 -8.37
CA GLU A 246 -16.65 -9.34 -8.89
C GLU A 246 -15.36 -10.02 -8.39
N ARG A 247 -14.24 -9.27 -8.37
CA ARG A 247 -12.96 -9.81 -7.89
C ARG A 247 -13.05 -10.18 -6.41
N ALA A 248 -13.66 -9.32 -5.60
CA ALA A 248 -13.89 -9.57 -4.19
C ALA A 248 -14.78 -10.81 -3.97
N GLN A 249 -15.90 -10.92 -4.69
CA GLN A 249 -16.78 -12.09 -4.64
C GLN A 249 -16.06 -13.38 -5.02
N ARG A 250 -15.34 -13.37 -6.15
CA ARG A 250 -14.54 -14.52 -6.59
C ARG A 250 -13.48 -14.92 -5.56
N GLY A 251 -12.87 -13.95 -4.88
CA GLY A 251 -11.89 -14.20 -3.82
C GLY A 251 -12.52 -14.84 -2.58
N LEU A 252 -13.69 -14.36 -2.17
CA LEU A 252 -14.42 -14.92 -1.03
C LEU A 252 -14.79 -16.38 -1.25
N GLU A 253 -15.34 -16.73 -2.42
CA GLU A 253 -15.72 -18.11 -2.72
C GLU A 253 -14.50 -19.04 -2.68
N ARG A 254 -13.38 -18.64 -3.30
CA ARG A 254 -12.12 -19.38 -3.20
C ARG A 254 -11.60 -19.54 -1.77
N ALA A 255 -11.69 -18.49 -0.94
CA ALA A 255 -11.26 -18.55 0.45
C ALA A 255 -12.11 -19.54 1.26
N LYS A 256 -13.43 -19.56 1.04
CA LYS A 256 -14.36 -20.52 1.67
C LYS A 256 -14.12 -21.96 1.22
N GLU A 257 -13.90 -22.17 -0.08
CA GLU A 257 -13.56 -23.48 -0.63
C GLU A 257 -12.30 -24.04 0.04
N ARG A 258 -11.23 -23.24 0.14
CA ARG A 258 -9.99 -23.62 0.83
C ARG A 258 -10.18 -23.94 2.31
N ALA A 259 -10.97 -23.12 3.02
CA ALA A 259 -11.28 -23.38 4.42
C ALA A 259 -12.05 -24.71 4.60
N SER A 260 -12.99 -25.00 3.71
CA SER A 260 -13.77 -26.25 3.70
C SER A 260 -12.90 -27.48 3.40
N GLU A 261 -12.03 -27.40 2.40
CA GLU A 261 -11.12 -28.48 2.02
C GLU A 261 -10.12 -28.82 3.14
N ARG A 262 -9.56 -27.79 3.80
CA ARG A 262 -8.65 -28.00 4.94
C ARG A 262 -9.37 -28.57 6.16
N GLY A 263 -10.61 -28.18 6.41
CA GLY A 263 -11.46 -28.79 7.44
C GLY A 263 -11.73 -30.28 7.19
N LYS A 264 -11.95 -30.67 5.92
CA LYS A 264 -12.11 -32.08 5.51
C LYS A 264 -10.80 -32.88 5.61
N GLY A 265 -9.67 -32.29 5.23
CA GLY A 265 -8.35 -32.91 5.32
C GLY A 265 -7.90 -33.18 6.78
N ALA A 266 -8.18 -32.24 7.69
CA ALA A 266 -7.93 -32.45 9.13
C ALA A 266 -8.83 -33.54 9.74
N GLY A 267 -10.09 -33.64 9.29
CA GLY A 267 -11.01 -34.71 9.70
C GLY A 267 -10.61 -36.10 9.21
N ALA A 268 -10.04 -36.21 8.00
CA ALA A 268 -9.55 -37.48 7.45
C ALA A 268 -8.26 -37.97 8.12
N ALA A 269 -7.34 -37.06 8.49
CA ALA A 269 -6.10 -37.41 9.21
C ALA A 269 -6.37 -37.90 10.64
N ALA A 270 -7.43 -37.42 11.30
CA ALA A 270 -7.86 -37.88 12.62
C ALA A 270 -8.59 -39.23 12.62
N ALA A 271 -8.95 -39.77 11.45
CA ALA A 271 -9.73 -41.00 11.31
C ALA A 271 -8.88 -42.25 10.98
N THR A 272 -7.57 -42.24 11.24
CA THR A 272 -6.77 -43.47 11.20
C THR A 272 -6.91 -44.19 12.55
N PRO A 273 -7.64 -45.32 12.66
CA PRO A 273 -7.65 -46.06 13.90
C PRO A 273 -6.30 -46.75 14.08
N ALA A 274 -5.67 -46.51 15.23
CA ALA A 274 -4.57 -47.31 15.74
C ALA A 274 -5.08 -48.72 16.04
N GLY A 275 -5.20 -49.56 15.01
CA GLY A 275 -5.50 -50.99 15.11
C GLY A 275 -4.22 -51.80 15.11
N GLY A 276 -3.44 -51.70 16.18
CA GLY A 276 -2.29 -52.55 16.44
C GLY A 276 -2.69 -53.74 17.32
N GLU A 277 -2.97 -54.89 16.71
CA GLU A 277 -2.85 -56.17 17.41
C GLU A 277 -2.23 -57.19 16.45
N ARG A 278 -0.89 -57.28 16.49
CA ARG A 278 -0.12 -58.35 15.84
C ARG A 278 -0.21 -59.58 16.74
N ALA A 279 -1.08 -60.52 16.38
CA ALA A 279 -0.97 -61.89 16.86
C ALA A 279 0.18 -62.58 16.11
N ALA A 280 1.28 -62.86 16.81
CA ALA A 280 2.35 -63.72 16.33
C ALA A 280 2.74 -64.74 17.40
N GLY A 281 2.28 -65.98 17.19
CA GLY A 281 3.07 -67.20 17.34
C GLY A 281 3.26 -67.81 18.73
N VAL A 282 2.62 -68.95 18.97
CA VAL A 282 3.31 -70.13 19.52
C VAL A 282 2.76 -71.38 18.81
N GLY A 283 3.54 -71.91 17.87
CA GLY A 283 3.37 -73.28 17.40
C GLY A 283 3.97 -74.25 18.42
N ARG A 284 3.21 -75.29 18.78
CA ARG A 284 3.75 -76.47 19.45
C ARG A 284 3.11 -77.70 18.83
N ALA A 285 3.77 -78.23 17.80
CA ALA A 285 3.54 -79.59 17.33
C ALA A 285 4.22 -80.54 18.34
N GLY A 286 3.42 -81.28 19.09
CA GLY A 286 3.84 -82.41 19.90
C GLY A 286 3.57 -83.70 19.13
N THR A 287 4.65 -84.36 18.71
CA THR A 287 4.67 -85.75 18.26
C THR A 287 4.63 -86.66 19.48
N THR A 288 3.64 -87.56 19.57
CA THR A 288 3.79 -88.91 20.16
C THR A 288 2.55 -89.76 19.91
N ALA A 289 2.80 -90.96 19.36
CA ALA A 289 2.05 -92.22 19.42
C ALA A 289 0.62 -92.28 18.83
#